data_AF-U5L6A9-F1
#
_entry.id   AF-U5L6A9-F1
#
_cell.length_a   1.000
_cell.length_b   1.000
_cell.length_c   1.000
_cell.angle_alpha   90.00
_cell.angle_beta   90.00
_cell.angle_gamma   90.00
#
_symmetry.space_group_name_H-M   'P 1'
#
loop_
_entity.id
_entity.type
_entity.pdbx_description
1 polymer ?
#
loop_
_entity_poly.entity_id
_entity_poly.type
_entity_poly.pdbx_seq_one_letter_code
_entity_poly.pdbx_strand_id
1 'polypeptide(L)' 'MVHGQVASFIIRIYLSDQEGTPGKRNWRIKVTHVQEDRETFFETLEEANDYMKLAAGAMGPVQ' A
#
# COMPACT_ATOMS: atom_id res chain seq x y z
N MET A 1 5.86 -21.39 -20.38
CA MET A 1 6.04 -21.61 -18.93
C MET A 1 5.43 -20.42 -18.20
N VAL A 2 4.26 -20.57 -17.58
CA VAL A 2 3.65 -19.51 -16.78
C VAL A 2 4.33 -19.56 -15.41
N HIS A 3 5.45 -18.84 -15.24
CA HIS A 3 5.95 -18.57 -13.90
C HIS A 3 4.91 -17.67 -13.22
N GLY A 4 4.32 -18.17 -12.12
CA GLY A 4 3.31 -17.45 -11.37
C GLY A 4 3.77 -16.04 -11.05
N GLN A 5 2.97 -15.05 -11.43
CA GLN A 5 3.22 -13.64 -11.20
C GLN A 5 3.16 -13.36 -9.69
N VAL A 6 4.29 -13.57 -9.01
CA VAL A 6 4.45 -13.14 -7.62
C VAL A 6 4.63 -11.62 -7.61
N ALA A 7 3.71 -10.91 -6.98
CA ALA A 7 3.88 -9.51 -6.61
C ALA A 7 4.41 -9.42 -5.17
N SER A 8 5.34 -8.51 -4.91
CA SER A 8 5.99 -8.38 -3.61
C SER A 8 5.92 -6.93 -3.14
N PHE A 9 5.50 -6.75 -1.89
CA PHE A 9 5.30 -5.44 -1.31
C PHE A 9 6.05 -5.31 0.01
N ILE A 10 6.62 -4.13 0.26
CA ILE A 10 7.11 -3.73 1.57
C ILE A 10 6.14 -2.70 2.13
N ILE A 11 5.50 -3.02 3.26
CA ILE A 11 4.60 -2.10 3.97
C ILE A 11 5.36 -1.52 5.16
N ARG A 12 5.39 -0.19 5.26
CA ARG A 12 5.94 0.53 6.40
C ARG A 12 4.86 1.42 6.99
N ILE A 13 4.56 1.24 8.26
CA ILE A 13 3.61 2.06 9.00
C ILE A 13 4.43 2.92 9.96
N TYR A 14 4.26 4.23 9.88
CA TYR A 14 4.93 5.16 10.77
C TYR A 14 3.93 6.15 11.34
N LEU A 15 4.14 6.48 12.60
CA LEU A 15 3.46 7.59 13.24
C LEU A 15 4.12 8.87 12.71
N SER A 16 3.33 9.73 12.09
CA SER A 16 3.79 11.01 11.58
C SER A 16 3.62 12.06 12.69
N ASP A 17 4.73 12.62 13.17
CA ASP A 17 4.75 13.73 14.14
C ASP A 17 4.34 15.07 13.49
N GLN A 18 3.33 15.07 12.63
CA GLN A 18 2.82 16.31 12.04
C GLN A 18 2.21 17.16 13.16
N GLU A 19 2.93 18.22 13.54
CA GLU A 19 2.40 19.35 14.31
C GLU A 19 1.10 19.81 13.66
N GLY A 20 -0.01 19.71 14.39
CA GLY A 20 -1.27 20.28 13.96
C GLY A 20 -2.50 19.42 14.17
N THR A 21 -2.68 18.81 15.34
CA THR A 21 -3.96 18.76 16.08
C THR A 21 -3.76 17.96 17.37
N PRO A 22 -4.01 18.52 18.56
CA PRO A 22 -3.96 17.74 19.79
C PRO A 22 -4.97 16.59 19.70
N GLY A 23 -4.47 15.34 19.77
CA GLY A 23 -5.32 14.15 19.88
C GLY A 23 -5.51 13.30 18.61
N LYS A 24 -5.01 13.73 17.43
CA LYS A 24 -5.10 12.91 16.21
C LYS A 24 -3.76 12.22 15.92
N ARG A 25 -3.70 10.90 16.10
CA ARG A 25 -2.53 10.11 15.67
C ARG A 25 -2.54 10.03 14.15
N ASN A 26 -1.66 10.80 13.50
CA ASN A 26 -1.52 10.78 12.05
C ASN A 26 -0.64 9.60 11.66
N TRP A 27 -1.25 8.43 11.46
CA TRP A 27 -0.55 7.26 10.91
C TRP A 27 -0.39 7.45 9.41
N ARG A 28 0.78 7.08 8.89
CA ARG A 28 1.02 7.08 7.45
C ARG A 28 1.59 5.72 7.06
N ILE A 29 1.02 5.17 5.99
CA ILE A 29 1.36 3.85 5.49
C ILE A 29 2.07 4.06 4.16
N LYS A 30 3.29 3.55 4.03
CA LYS A 30 4.04 3.51 2.78
C LYS A 30 4.06 2.09 2.25
N VAL A 31 3.66 1.90 1.01
CA VAL A 31 3.78 0.64 0.28
C VAL A 31 4.81 0.81 -0.83
N THR A 32 5.82 -0.05 -0.87
CA THR A 32 6.78 -0.15 -1.98
C THR A 32 6.46 -1.43 -2.76
N HIS A 33 6.13 -1.32 -4.04
CA HIS A 33 6.04 -2.45 -4.96
C HIS A 33 7.46 -2.80 -5.45
N VAL A 34 7.97 -3.96 -5.05
CA VAL A 34 9.39 -4.31 -5.20
C VAL A 34 9.78 -4.49 -6.67
N GLN A 35 8.90 -5.08 -7.47
CA GLN A 35 9.13 -5.38 -8.88
C GLN A 35 9.17 -4.12 -9.76
N GLU A 36 8.36 -3.11 -9.43
CA GLU A 36 8.25 -1.86 -10.19
C GLU A 36 9.04 -0.71 -9.57
N ASP A 37 9.70 -0.93 -8.43
CA ASP A 37 10.35 0.10 -7.61
C ASP A 37 9.45 1.34 -7.37
N ARG A 38 8.15 1.07 -7.16
CA ARG A 38 7.13 2.11 -7.03
C ARG A 38 6.70 2.28 -5.59
N GLU A 39 6.79 3.51 -5.07
CA GLU A 39 6.32 3.87 -3.73
C GLU A 39 4.98 4.63 -3.78
N THR A 40 4.06 4.26 -2.89
CA THR A 40 2.77 4.94 -2.69
C THR A 40 2.47 5.10 -1.20
N PHE A 41 1.74 6.15 -0.83
CA PHE A 41 1.36 6.45 0.55
C PHE A 41 -0.16 6.39 0.74
N PHE A 42 -0.59 5.93 1.90
CA PHE A 42 -1.99 5.75 2.28
C PHE A 42 -2.22 6.20 3.72
N GLU A 43 -3.46 6.58 4.04
CA GLU A 43 -3.88 6.93 5.40
C GLU A 43 -4.43 5.70 6.14
N THR A 44 -4.98 4.73 5.40
CA THR A 44 -5.59 3.52 5.96
C THR A 44 -4.99 2.22 5.38
N LEU A 45 -5.09 1.11 6.12
CA LEU A 45 -4.62 -0.19 5.65
C LEU A 45 -5.53 -0.76 4.55
N GLU A 46 -6.81 -0.38 4.58
CA GLU A 46 -7.81 -0.71 3.60
C GLU A 46 -7.43 -0.18 2.22
N GLU A 47 -7.10 1.13 2.11
CA GLU A 47 -6.62 1.73 0.86
C GLU A 47 -5.34 1.08 0.35
N ALA A 48 -4.38 0.83 1.25
CA ALA A 48 -3.14 0.15 0.90
C ALA A 48 -3.37 -1.27 0.37
N ASN A 49 -4.31 -2.01 0.96
CA ASN A 49 -4.68 -3.36 0.56
C ASN A 49 -5.38 -3.39 -0.80
N ASP A 50 -6.30 -2.46 -1.05
CA ASP A 50 -6.98 -2.37 -2.35
C ASP A 50 -5.99 -2.04 -3.47
N TYR A 51 -5.03 -1.15 -3.20
CA TYR A 51 -3.89 -0.90 -4.10
C TYR A 51 -3.09 -2.18 -4.38
N MET A 52 -2.69 -2.94 -3.34
CA MET A 52 -1.90 -4.16 -3.51
C MET A 52 -2.66 -5.24 -4.31
N LYS A 53 -3.97 -5.38 -4.09
CA LYS A 53 -4.81 -6.32 -4.86
C LYS A 53 -4.89 -5.95 -6.34
N LEU A 54 -5.06 -4.66 -6.65
CA LEU A 54 -5.05 -4.17 -8.03
C LEU A 54 -3.69 -4.40 -8.68
N ALA A 55 -2.60 -4.04 -8.00
CA ALA A 55 -1.24 -4.21 -8.50
C ALA A 55 -0.85 -5.69 -8.71
N ALA A 56 -1.33 -6.59 -7.84
CA ALA A 56 -1.11 -8.03 -7.97
C ALA A 56 -2.02 -8.70 -9.03
N GLY A 57 -2.93 -7.96 -9.67
CA GLY A 57 -3.93 -8.54 -10.57
C GLY A 57 -4.93 -9.47 -9.86
N ALA A 58 -5.04 -9.38 -8.54
CA ALA A 58 -5.94 -10.20 -7.72
C ALA A 58 -7.41 -9.74 -7.79
N MET A 59 -7.68 -8.61 -8.44
CA MET A 59 -9.01 -8.21 -8.88
C MET A 59 -9.03 -8.22 -10.41
N GLY A 60 -9.74 -9.20 -10.99
CA GLY A 60 -10.15 -9.15 -12.39
C GLY A 60 -11.15 -8.00 -12.62
N PRO A 61 -11.46 -7.64 -13.88
CA PRO A 61 -12.48 -6.63 -14.15
C PRO A 61 -13.77 -7.04 -13.45
N VAL A 62 -14.31 -6.13 -12.65
CA VAL A 62 -15.67 -6.26 -12.11
C VAL A 62 -16.59 -6.33 -13.34
N GLN A 63 -17.14 -7.52 -13.60
CA GLN A 63 -18.20 -7.74 -14.59
C GLN A 63 -19.53 -7.24 -14.04
#